data_AF-A0A939FH63-F1
#
_entry.id   AF-A0A939FH63-F1
#
_cell.length_a   1.000
_cell.length_b   1.000
_cell.length_c   1.000
_cell.angle_alpha   90.00
_cell.angle_beta   90.00
_cell.angle_gamma   90.00
#
_symmetry.space_group_name_H-M   'P 1'
#
loop_
_entity.id
_entity.type
_entity.pdbx_description
1 polymer ?
#
loop_
_entity_poly.entity_id
_entity_poly.type
_entity_poly.pdbx_seq_one_letter_code
_entity_poly.pdbx_strand_id
1 'polypeptide(L)'
;YRIENAQDGFSPIAEVSADKTSGAAGLKVAFTASAKDADSPNLTYSWDFGDGAKGEGLTPTHKYKKVGTYTATFTAKDPEGNTGNASVRIVVGN
;
A
#
# COMPACT_ATOMS: atom_id res chain seq x y z
N TYR A 1 -24.45 4.17 -18.07
CA TYR A 1 -23.38 5.17 -17.88
C TYR A 1 -22.85 5.04 -16.46
N ARG A 2 -21.71 4.37 -16.26
CA ARG A 2 -20.95 4.51 -15.02
C ARG A 2 -19.87 5.54 -15.32
N ILE A 3 -20.08 6.74 -14.80
CA ILE A 3 -19.08 7.80 -14.79
C ILE A 3 -18.14 7.44 -13.64
N GLU A 4 -17.04 6.75 -13.96
CA GLU A 4 -15.87 6.76 -13.09
C GLU A 4 -15.31 8.17 -13.24
N ASN A 5 -15.60 9.03 -12.26
CA ASN A 5 -15.05 10.38 -12.19
C ASN A 5 -13.54 10.28 -12.42
N ALA A 6 -13.08 10.86 -13.52
CA ALA A 6 -11.68 11.18 -13.70
C ALA A 6 -11.24 12.03 -12.51
N GLN A 7 -10.40 11.48 -11.62
CA GLN A 7 -9.59 12.27 -10.70
C GLN A 7 -8.46 12.88 -11.54
N ASP A 8 -8.77 13.96 -12.23
CA ASP A 8 -7.79 14.73 -12.99
C ASP A 8 -6.85 15.46 -12.00
N GLY A 9 -5.58 15.08 -11.96
CA GLY A 9 -4.43 15.95 -11.64
C GLY A 9 -3.91 16.00 -10.20
N PHE A 10 -4.77 16.06 -9.17
CA PHE A 10 -4.34 16.49 -7.83
C PHE A 10 -4.02 15.38 -6.82
N SER A 11 -4.34 14.13 -7.14
CA SER A 11 -4.07 13.01 -6.22
C SER A 11 -2.78 12.31 -6.62
N PRO A 12 -1.95 11.89 -5.64
CA PRO A 12 -0.82 11.03 -5.92
C PRO A 12 -1.24 9.75 -6.65
N ILE A 13 -0.48 9.34 -7.66
CA ILE A 13 -0.57 8.02 -8.26
C ILE A 13 0.36 7.11 -7.48
N ALA A 14 -0.19 6.06 -6.87
CA ALA A 14 0.54 5.12 -6.05
C ALA A 14 0.57 3.72 -6.68
N GLU A 15 1.69 3.01 -6.53
CA GLU A 15 1.84 1.62 -6.93
C GLU A 15 2.43 0.82 -5.78
N VAL A 16 2.11 -0.49 -5.73
CA VAL A 16 2.63 -1.40 -4.71
C VAL A 16 2.95 -2.77 -5.29
N SER A 17 4.02 -3.37 -4.79
CA SER A 17 4.40 -4.75 -5.02
C SER A 17 4.91 -5.40 -3.72
N ALA A 18 4.92 -6.72 -3.72
CA ALA A 18 5.42 -7.54 -2.62
C ALA A 18 6.33 -8.65 -3.17
N ASP A 19 7.38 -9.01 -2.43
CA ASP A 19 8.28 -10.11 -2.82
C ASP A 19 7.57 -11.48 -2.77
N LYS A 20 6.56 -11.61 -1.90
CA LYS A 20 5.71 -12.79 -1.75
C LYS A 20 4.27 -12.37 -1.52
N THR A 21 3.34 -13.10 -2.11
CA THR A 21 1.89 -12.92 -1.88
C THR A 21 1.25 -14.09 -1.14
N SER A 22 2.01 -15.17 -0.87
CA SER A 22 1.53 -16.27 -0.06
C SER A 22 2.62 -17.05 0.67
N GLY A 23 2.24 -17.83 1.69
CA GLY A 23 3.12 -18.74 2.42
C GLY A 23 2.57 -19.20 3.77
N ALA A 24 3.36 -19.95 4.54
CA ALA A 24 2.97 -20.45 5.86
C ALA A 24 2.95 -19.33 6.92
N ALA A 25 2.35 -19.61 8.08
CA ALA A 25 2.36 -18.69 9.23
C ALA A 25 3.80 -18.26 9.61
N GLY A 26 3.96 -16.99 9.96
CA GLY A 26 5.28 -16.38 10.14
C GLY A 26 5.91 -15.86 8.85
N LEU A 27 5.12 -15.75 7.77
CA LEU A 27 5.54 -15.19 6.48
C LEU A 27 6.09 -13.77 6.65
N LYS A 28 7.36 -13.58 6.29
CA LYS A 28 7.99 -12.27 6.17
C LYS A 28 7.90 -11.81 4.72
N VAL A 29 7.28 -10.65 4.53
CA VAL A 29 7.06 -9.99 3.23
C VAL A 29 7.81 -8.66 3.21
N ALA A 30 8.56 -8.44 2.15
CA ALA A 30 9.14 -7.15 1.81
C ALA A 30 8.25 -6.48 0.77
N PHE A 31 7.87 -5.24 1.06
CA PHE A 31 7.04 -4.43 0.16
C PHE A 31 7.91 -3.40 -0.54
N THR A 32 7.51 -3.06 -1.76
CA THR A 32 8.04 -1.92 -2.51
C THR A 32 6.86 -1.12 -3.04
N ALA A 33 6.84 0.16 -2.70
CA ALA A 33 5.88 1.11 -3.22
C ALA A 33 6.57 2.23 -4.01
N SER A 34 5.82 2.83 -4.91
CA SER A 34 6.17 4.08 -5.59
C SER A 34 4.98 5.01 -5.50
N ALA A 35 5.25 6.32 -5.49
CA ALA A 35 4.21 7.30 -5.65
C ALA A 35 4.75 8.52 -6.40
N LYS A 36 3.90 9.09 -7.25
CA LYS A 36 4.18 10.33 -7.96
C LYS A 36 2.95 11.19 -7.99
N ASP A 37 3.15 12.47 -7.76
CA ASP A 37 2.14 13.50 -7.91
C ASP A 37 2.70 14.55 -8.87
N ALA A 38 1.86 15.05 -9.77
CA ALA A 38 2.26 16.00 -10.80
C ALA A 38 2.45 17.42 -10.23
N ASP A 39 1.69 17.77 -9.20
CA ASP A 39 1.60 19.12 -8.65
C ASP A 39 2.39 19.25 -7.33
N SER A 40 2.60 18.14 -6.62
CA SER A 40 3.24 18.14 -5.29
C SER A 40 4.38 17.10 -5.16
N PRO A 41 5.67 17.50 -5.19
CA PRO A 41 6.78 16.55 -5.05
C PRO A 41 6.96 16.02 -3.61
N ASN A 42 6.36 16.69 -2.62
CA ASN A 42 6.55 16.39 -1.20
C ASN A 42 5.46 15.45 -0.68
N LEU A 43 5.65 14.16 -0.88
CA LEU A 43 4.69 13.14 -0.43
C LEU A 43 5.09 12.54 0.92
N THR A 44 4.07 12.25 1.73
CA THR A 44 4.17 11.44 2.94
C THR A 44 3.63 10.04 2.69
N TYR A 45 4.18 9.05 3.41
CA TYR A 45 3.98 7.64 3.12
C TYR A 45 3.52 6.87 4.36
N SER A 46 2.44 6.11 4.23
CA SER A 46 1.94 5.26 5.30
C SER A 46 1.43 3.92 4.79
N TRP A 47 1.40 2.95 5.69
CA TRP A 47 0.96 1.59 5.43
C TRP A 47 -0.03 1.10 6.48
N ASP A 48 -1.02 0.35 6.02
CA ASP A 48 -1.81 -0.57 6.81
C ASP A 48 -1.59 -1.99 6.26
N PHE A 49 -1.05 -2.90 7.06
CA PHE A 49 -0.78 -4.27 6.62
C PHE A 49 -2.03 -5.17 6.65
N GLY A 50 -3.16 -4.68 7.15
CA GLY A 50 -4.42 -5.43 7.23
C GLY A 50 -4.50 -6.41 8.41
N ASP A 51 -3.47 -6.49 9.25
CA ASP A 51 -3.46 -7.27 10.50
C ASP A 51 -3.45 -6.37 11.76
N GLY A 52 -3.68 -5.07 11.57
CA GLY A 52 -3.64 -4.04 12.61
C GLY A 52 -2.27 -3.40 12.81
N ALA A 53 -1.21 -3.93 12.19
CA ALA A 53 0.08 -3.27 12.17
C ALA A 53 0.15 -2.19 11.08
N LYS A 54 0.96 -1.16 11.35
CA LYS A 54 1.22 -0.04 10.44
C LYS A 54 2.71 0.05 10.10
N GLY A 55 3.00 0.74 9.02
CA GLY A 55 4.37 1.03 8.57
C GLY A 55 4.46 2.35 7.85
N GLU A 56 5.68 2.74 7.49
CA GLU A 56 5.99 4.00 6.82
C GLU A 56 7.10 3.78 5.79
N GLY A 57 7.27 4.76 4.90
CA GLY A 57 8.27 4.73 3.83
C GLY A 57 7.88 3.86 2.63
N LEU A 58 8.77 3.78 1.65
CA LEU A 58 8.52 3.11 0.37
C LEU A 58 8.87 1.61 0.37
N THR A 59 9.73 1.18 1.30
CA THR A 59 10.26 -0.19 1.33
C THR A 59 10.17 -0.86 2.71
N PRO A 60 8.98 -0.92 3.35
CA PRO A 60 8.86 -1.57 4.64
C PRO A 60 8.92 -3.09 4.52
N THR A 61 9.26 -3.75 5.63
CA THR A 61 9.09 -5.20 5.77
C THR A 61 8.11 -5.50 6.89
N HIS A 62 7.26 -6.51 6.71
CA HIS A 62 6.28 -6.93 7.69
C HIS A 62 6.26 -8.46 7.85
N LYS A 63 5.89 -8.92 9.05
CA LYS A 63 5.78 -10.36 9.36
C LYS A 63 4.37 -10.70 9.80
N TYR A 64 3.65 -11.43 8.96
CA TYR A 64 2.33 -11.95 9.27
C TYR A 64 2.43 -13.21 10.14
N LYS A 65 2.00 -13.10 11.40
CA LYS A 65 2.16 -14.16 12.39
C LYS A 65 1.06 -15.23 12.35
N LYS A 66 -0.16 -14.85 11.97
CA LYS A 66 -1.33 -15.72 11.98
C LYS A 66 -1.76 -16.06 10.57
N VAL A 67 -2.35 -17.24 10.40
CA VAL A 67 -3.03 -17.60 9.15
C VAL A 67 -4.19 -16.65 8.90
N GLY A 68 -4.43 -16.33 7.64
CA GLY A 68 -5.43 -15.35 7.22
C GLY A 68 -5.14 -14.79 5.83
N THR A 69 -6.13 -14.12 5.26
CA THR A 69 -5.93 -13.26 4.10
C THR A 69 -5.85 -11.83 4.60
N TYR A 70 -4.81 -11.10 4.19
CA TYR A 70 -4.58 -9.71 4.54
C TYR A 70 -4.51 -8.86 3.28
N THR A 71 -4.91 -7.60 3.41
CA THR A 71 -4.79 -6.60 2.35
C THR A 71 -3.84 -5.51 2.83
N ALA A 72 -2.59 -5.56 2.36
CA ALA A 72 -1.63 -4.50 2.63
C ALA A 72 -1.95 -3.31 1.74
N THR A 73 -2.15 -2.13 2.34
CA THR A 73 -2.51 -0.89 1.67
C THR A 73 -1.46 0.17 1.94
N PHE A 74 -0.89 0.68 0.86
CA PHE A 74 0.00 1.82 0.84
C PHE A 74 -0.82 3.09 0.56
N THR A 75 -0.48 4.17 1.26
CA THR A 75 -1.07 5.50 1.06
C THR A 75 0.02 6.54 0.91
N ALA A 76 0.03 7.22 -0.22
CA ALA A 76 0.79 8.45 -0.43
C ALA A 76 -0.15 9.64 -0.23
N LYS A 77 0.33 10.66 0.49
CA LYS A 77 -0.45 11.86 0.80
C LYS A 77 0.37 13.12 0.53
N ASP A 78 -0.20 14.06 -0.21
CA ASP A 78 0.39 15.36 -0.48
C ASP A 78 0.18 16.35 0.71
N PRO A 79 0.82 17.53 0.69
CA PRO A 79 0.63 18.55 1.71
C PRO A 79 -0.80 19.14 1.76
N GLU A 80 -1.51 19.14 0.64
CA GLU A 80 -2.88 19.64 0.48
C GLU A 80 -3.94 18.71 1.09
N GLY A 81 -3.57 17.45 1.32
CA GLY A 81 -4.40 16.43 1.93
C GLY A 81 -4.93 15.36 0.98
N ASN A 82 -4.65 15.45 -0.32
CA ASN A 82 -5.05 14.46 -1.32
C ASN A 82 -4.25 13.17 -1.13
N THR A 83 -4.88 12.04 -1.47
CA THR A 83 -4.29 10.72 -1.24
C THR A 83 -4.37 9.83 -2.48
N GLY A 84 -3.26 9.15 -2.74
CA GLY A 84 -3.17 8.00 -3.63
C GLY A 84 -3.03 6.71 -2.84
N ASN A 85 -3.78 5.68 -3.19
CA ASN A 85 -3.73 4.39 -2.50
C ASN A 85 -3.45 3.25 -3.48
N ALA A 86 -2.68 2.26 -3.04
CA ALA A 86 -2.47 1.02 -3.76
C ALA A 86 -2.46 -0.15 -2.78
N SER A 87 -3.01 -1.30 -3.18
CA SER A 87 -3.14 -2.47 -2.29
C SER A 87 -2.66 -3.76 -2.92
N VAL A 88 -2.15 -4.67 -2.09
CA VAL A 88 -1.76 -6.02 -2.47
C VAL A 88 -2.31 -7.04 -1.47
N ARG A 89 -2.83 -8.16 -1.99
CA ARG A 89 -3.37 -9.26 -1.19
C ARG A 89 -2.27 -10.23 -0.78
N ILE A 90 -2.21 -10.57 0.50
CA ILE A 90 -1.29 -11.55 1.08
C ILE A 90 -2.09 -12.71 1.70
N VAL A 91 -1.75 -13.95 1.36
CA VAL A 91 -2.41 -15.17 1.85
C VAL A 91 -1.47 -15.97 2.74
N VAL A 92 -1.80 -16.05 4.03
CA VAL A 92 -0.98 -16.76 5.02
C VAL A 92 -1.73 -18.00 5.50
N GLY A 93 -1.05 -19.14 5.44
CA GLY A 93 -1.70 -20.44 5.56
C GLY A 93 -1.84 -21.05 4.19
N ASN A 94 -1.31 -22.27 4.06
CA ASN A 94 -1.42 -23.13 2.90
C ASN A 94 -2.00 -24.45 3.36
#